data_AF-A0A377TIX5-F1
#
_entry.id   AF-A0A377TIX5-F1
#
_cell.length_a   1.000
_cell.length_b   1.000
_cell.length_c   1.000
_cell.angle_alpha   90.00
_cell.angle_beta   90.00
_cell.angle_gamma   90.00
#
_symmetry.space_group_name_H-M   'P 1'
#
loop_
_entity.id
_entity.type
_entity.pdbx_description
1 polymer ?
#
loop_
_entity_poly.entity_id
_entity_poly.type
_entity_poly.pdbx_seq_one_letter_code
_entity_poly.pdbx_strand_id
1 'polypeptide(L)'
;MVQNGPNSENGKKLINFLLDKPAQSSVSARSWGLPVRSDVAPDDANFKAAKAALDGVKSWEPNWDDVAVSLSADIARWHKVTDSE
;
A
#
# COMPACT_ATOMS: atom_id res chain seq x y z
N MET A 1 -5.02 2.17 -15.26
CA MET A 1 -4.25 3.15 -16.05
C MET A 1 -5.00 4.46 -16.07
N VAL A 2 -4.30 5.58 -16.20
CA VAL A 2 -4.97 6.87 -16.43
C VAL A 2 -5.62 6.85 -17.81
N GLN A 3 -6.94 7.01 -17.86
CA GLN A 3 -7.70 7.11 -19.10
C GLN A 3 -7.18 8.28 -19.93
N ASN A 4 -6.88 8.07 -21.21
CA ASN A 4 -6.33 9.07 -22.14
C ASN A 4 -4.98 9.68 -21.72
N GLY A 5 -4.18 8.97 -20.92
CA GLY A 5 -2.85 9.43 -20.54
C GLY A 5 -1.92 9.57 -21.76
N PRO A 6 -1.10 10.64 -21.85
CA PRO A 6 -0.30 10.97 -23.03
C PRO A 6 0.78 9.93 -23.38
N ASN A 7 1.18 9.10 -22.41
CA ASN A 7 2.20 8.06 -22.55
C ASN A 7 1.69 6.69 -22.08
N SER A 8 0.45 6.35 -22.47
CA SER A 8 -0.25 5.15 -22.02
C SER A 8 0.58 3.86 -22.09
N GLU A 9 1.26 3.59 -23.21
CA GLU A 9 2.07 2.39 -23.37
C GLU A 9 3.30 2.35 -22.44
N ASN A 10 3.97 3.49 -22.22
CA ASN A 10 5.08 3.57 -21.28
C ASN A 10 4.59 3.43 -19.83
N GLY A 11 3.39 3.94 -19.52
CA GLY A 11 2.74 3.74 -18.23
C GLY A 11 2.50 2.26 -17.92
N LYS A 12 2.00 1.48 -18.90
CA LYS A 12 1.85 0.01 -18.75
C LYS A 12 3.18 -0.67 -18.48
N LYS A 13 4.22 -0.35 -19.26
CA LYS A 13 5.56 -0.92 -19.09
C LYS A 13 6.14 -0.61 -17.71
N LEU A 14 5.96 0.62 -17.23
CA LEU A 14 6.41 1.01 -15.90
C LEU A 14 5.68 0.24 -14.80
N ILE A 15 4.35 0.09 -14.88
CA ILE A 15 3.58 -0.71 -13.91
C ILE A 15 4.09 -2.16 -13.91
N ASN A 16 4.29 -2.76 -15.08
CA ASN A 16 4.81 -4.13 -15.19
C ASN A 16 6.21 -4.26 -14.58
N PHE A 17 7.10 -3.29 -14.82
CA PHE A 17 8.43 -3.25 -14.21
C PHE A 17 8.34 -3.12 -12.68
N LEU A 18 7.52 -2.20 -12.16
CA LEU A 18 7.38 -2.02 -10.71
C LEU A 18 6.82 -3.25 -10.00
N LEU A 19 6.02 -4.07 -10.71
CA LEU A 19 5.44 -5.33 -10.21
C LEU A 19 6.28 -6.56 -10.58
N ASP A 20 7.42 -6.40 -11.26
CA ASP A 20 8.26 -7.55 -11.59
C ASP A 20 9.01 -8.08 -10.36
N LYS A 21 9.56 -9.29 -10.50
CA LYS A 21 10.24 -9.96 -9.39
C LYS A 21 11.48 -9.19 -8.93
N PRO A 22 12.39 -8.72 -9.83
CA PRO A 22 13.53 -7.90 -9.43
C PRO A 22 13.17 -6.63 -8.65
N ALA A 23 12.22 -5.83 -9.14
CA ALA A 23 11.80 -4.60 -8.49
C ALA A 23 11.19 -4.89 -7.12
N GLN A 24 10.27 -5.85 -7.05
CA GLN A 24 9.63 -6.26 -5.79
C GLN A 24 10.65 -6.82 -4.78
N SER A 25 11.70 -7.51 -5.23
CA SER A 25 12.76 -8.03 -4.34
C SER A 25 13.60 -6.93 -3.69
N SER A 26 13.51 -5.69 -4.17
CA SER A 26 14.27 -4.55 -3.64
C SER A 26 13.45 -3.64 -2.71
N VAL A 27 12.13 -3.87 -2.57
CA VAL A 27 11.21 -2.98 -1.87
C VAL A 27 11.62 -2.79 -0.40
N SER A 28 11.77 -3.87 0.35
CA SER A 28 12.11 -3.82 1.78
C SER A 28 13.46 -3.14 2.02
N ALA A 29 14.48 -3.51 1.25
CA ALA A 29 15.82 -2.96 1.39
C ALA A 29 15.90 -1.45 1.08
N ARG A 30 15.06 -0.95 0.16
CA ARG A 30 15.13 0.44 -0.32
C ARG A 30 14.12 1.39 0.31
N SER A 31 12.95 0.90 0.71
CA SER A 31 11.84 1.74 1.19
C SER A 31 11.28 1.35 2.54
N TRP A 32 11.78 0.27 3.16
CA TRP A 32 11.19 -0.33 4.37
C TRP A 32 9.76 -0.87 4.17
N GLY A 33 9.28 -0.92 2.93
CA GLY A 33 7.99 -1.50 2.59
C GLY A 33 8.01 -3.03 2.50
N LEU A 34 6.86 -3.63 2.21
CA LEU A 34 6.72 -5.06 1.93
C LEU A 34 6.41 -5.28 0.44
N PRO A 35 7.02 -6.30 -0.21
CA PRO A 35 6.62 -6.67 -1.57
C PRO A 35 5.16 -7.14 -1.59
N VAL A 36 4.44 -6.81 -2.65
CA VAL A 36 3.06 -7.28 -2.87
C VAL A 36 3.01 -8.66 -3.52
N ARG A 37 4.14 -9.13 -4.06
CA ARG A 37 4.27 -10.47 -4.64
C ARG A 37 4.51 -11.53 -3.55
N SER A 38 3.67 -12.55 -3.53
CA SER A 38 3.79 -13.68 -2.60
C SER A 38 4.97 -14.62 -2.89
N ASP A 39 5.50 -14.61 -4.12
CA ASP A 39 6.68 -15.40 -4.52
C ASP A 39 8.01 -14.67 -4.29
N VAL A 40 7.98 -13.55 -3.56
CA VAL A 40 9.13 -12.73 -3.17
C VAL A 40 9.22 -12.69 -1.64
N ALA A 41 10.30 -13.24 -1.11
CA ALA A 41 10.62 -13.20 0.32
C ALA A 41 12.04 -12.62 0.49
N PRO A 42 12.17 -11.30 0.68
CA PRO A 42 13.45 -10.66 0.94
C PRO A 42 14.06 -11.16 2.26
N ASP A 43 15.39 -11.18 2.35
CA ASP A 43 16.11 -11.63 3.56
C ASP A 43 16.82 -10.48 4.31
N ASP A 44 16.59 -9.24 3.90
CA ASP A 44 17.18 -8.06 4.54
C ASP A 44 16.60 -7.80 5.94
N ALA A 45 17.32 -7.00 6.72
CA ALA A 45 16.95 -6.66 8.10
C ALA A 45 15.60 -5.94 8.20
N ASN A 46 15.23 -5.11 7.20
CA ASN A 46 13.98 -4.36 7.24
C ASN A 46 12.78 -5.32 7.08
N PHE A 47 12.87 -6.26 6.15
CA PHE A 47 11.83 -7.28 5.97
C PHE A 47 11.67 -8.15 7.23
N LYS A 48 12.79 -8.59 7.83
CA LYS A 48 12.76 -9.35 9.10
C LYS A 48 12.10 -8.57 10.23
N ALA A 49 12.45 -7.29 10.39
CA ALA A 49 11.85 -6.42 11.39
C ALA A 49 10.34 -6.23 11.17
N ALA A 50 9.92 -5.97 9.93
CA ALA A 50 8.51 -5.82 9.58
C ALA A 50 7.71 -7.12 9.83
N LYS A 51 8.28 -8.29 9.50
CA LYS A 51 7.66 -9.59 9.77
C LYS A 51 7.51 -9.87 11.26
N ALA A 52 8.51 -9.52 12.08
CA ALA A 52 8.42 -9.65 13.53
C ALA A 52 7.37 -8.71 14.12
N ALA A 53 7.28 -7.47 13.65
CA ALA A 53 6.30 -6.50 14.12
C ALA A 53 4.84 -6.88 13.80
N LEU A 54 4.64 -7.58 12.68
CA LEU A 54 3.32 -8.06 12.25
C LEU A 54 2.99 -9.48 12.71
N ASP A 55 3.86 -10.12 13.49
CA ASP A 55 3.59 -11.47 13.98
C ASP A 55 2.37 -11.49 14.90
N GLY A 56 1.44 -12.41 14.63
CA GLY A 56 0.13 -12.46 15.29
C GLY A 56 -0.86 -11.36 14.90
N VAL A 57 -0.48 -10.37 14.08
CA VAL A 57 -1.38 -9.30 13.63
C VAL A 57 -2.20 -9.76 12.41
N LYS A 58 -3.52 -9.65 12.49
CA LYS A 58 -4.42 -9.96 11.38
C LYS A 58 -4.62 -8.73 10.50
N SER A 59 -4.28 -8.84 9.22
CA SER A 59 -4.62 -7.82 8.22
C SER A 59 -6.14 -7.76 8.01
N TRP A 60 -6.68 -6.55 7.93
CA TRP A 60 -8.07 -6.28 7.64
C TRP A 60 -8.18 -4.96 6.87
N GLU A 61 -9.13 -4.91 5.93
CA GLU A 61 -9.49 -3.71 5.20
C GLU A 61 -11.03 -3.59 5.08
N PRO A 62 -11.57 -2.36 5.07
CA PRO A 62 -12.98 -2.11 4.79
C PRO A 62 -13.28 -2.24 3.29
N ASN A 63 -14.55 -2.12 2.91
CA ASN A 63 -14.90 -1.85 1.53
C ASN A 63 -14.47 -0.42 1.16
N TRP A 64 -13.45 -0.30 0.31
CA TRP A 64 -12.88 0.99 -0.07
C TRP A 64 -13.83 1.88 -0.89
N ASP A 65 -14.78 1.31 -1.64
CA ASP A 65 -15.79 2.10 -2.36
C ASP A 65 -16.76 2.76 -1.38
N ASP A 66 -17.15 2.07 -0.30
CA ASP A 66 -17.99 2.63 0.75
C ASP A 66 -17.23 3.73 1.53
N VAL A 67 -15.95 3.49 1.84
CA VAL A 67 -15.09 4.49 2.50
C VAL A 67 -14.92 5.74 1.65
N ALA A 68 -14.74 5.60 0.33
CA ALA A 68 -14.61 6.75 -0.55
C ALA A 68 -15.84 7.69 -0.50
N VAL A 69 -17.02 7.14 -0.23
CA VAL A 69 -18.26 7.90 -0.04
C VAL A 69 -18.38 8.48 1.37
N SER A 70 -18.01 7.71 2.41
CA SER A 70 -18.25 8.11 3.82
C SER A 70 -17.15 8.98 4.45
N LEU A 71 -15.91 8.91 3.94
CA LEU A 71 -14.72 9.43 4.63
C LEU A 71 -14.82 10.90 5.04
N SER A 72 -15.37 11.76 4.18
CA SER A 72 -15.54 13.19 4.48
C SER A 72 -16.48 13.43 5.67
N ALA A 73 -17.57 12.67 5.77
CA ALA A 73 -18.52 12.78 6.88
C ALA A 73 -17.91 12.19 8.17
N ASP A 74 -17.16 11.09 8.06
CA ASP A 74 -16.47 10.47 9.18
C ASP A 74 -15.40 11.42 9.78
N ILE A 75 -14.64 12.14 8.94
CA ILE A 75 -13.67 13.16 9.38
C ILE A 75 -14.39 14.32 10.09
N ALA A 76 -15.49 14.84 9.53
CA ALA A 76 -16.25 15.92 10.17
C ALA A 76 -16.83 15.49 11.53
N ARG A 77 -17.28 14.24 11.64
CA ARG A 77 -17.74 13.65 12.89
C ARG A 77 -16.59 13.50 13.89
N TRP A 78 -15.40 13.09 13.45
CA TRP A 78 -14.22 12.99 14.31
C TRP A 78 -13.93 14.33 14.98
N HIS A 79 -13.79 15.41 14.21
CA HIS A 79 -13.61 16.77 14.75
C HIS A 79 -14.69 17.16 15.75
N LYS A 80 -15.96 16.91 15.42
CA LYS A 80 -17.06 17.20 16.34
C LYS A 80 -16.93 16.43 17.66
N VAL A 81 -16.42 15.21 17.65
CA VAL A 81 -16.30 14.39 18.86
C VAL A 81 -15.05 14.73 19.66
N THR A 82 -13.93 15.08 19.01
CA THR A 82 -12.65 15.31 19.67
C THR A 82 -12.37 16.76 20.04
N ASP A 83 -12.92 17.73 19.31
CA ASP A 83 -12.62 19.15 19.48
C ASP A 83 -13.66 19.89 20.35
N SER A 84 -14.67 19.17 20.86
CA SER A 84 -15.75 19.74 21.67
C SER A 84 -15.42 19.85 23.17
N GLU A 85 -14.15 20.05 23.53
CA GLU A 85 -13.74 20.46 24.89
C GLU A 85 -13.56 21.98 24.99
#